data_AF-A0A106BP61-F1
#
_entry.id   AF-A0A106BP61-F1
#
_cell.length_a   1.000
_cell.length_b   1.000
_cell.length_c   1.000
_cell.angle_alpha   90.00
_cell.angle_beta   90.00
_cell.angle_gamma   90.00
#
_symmetry.space_group_name_H-M   'P 1'
#
loop_
_entity.id
_entity.type
_entity.pdbx_description
1 polymer ?
#
loop_
_entity_poly.entity_id
_entity_poly.type
_entity_poly.pdbx_seq_one_letter_code
_entity_poly.pdbx_strand_id
1 'polypeptide(L)'
;MYSNSRNAAHAYANVGLETGVVAASPHQLIIMLYEGAELAVRMAIKHMNEGEIAKKSTAISKASSIILDGLKAALNPQQGGEIAQRLDALYDYMNNRLMLAHVNNQTAPLEEVLGLLRELRDAWQQIGTASQVAQQSSHSYAA
;
A
#
# COMPACT_ATOMS: atom_id res chain seq x y z
N MET A 1 -18.70 -18.46 -5.05
CA MET A 1 -17.41 -18.87 -5.65
C MET A 1 -16.50 -17.64 -5.65
N TYR A 2 -15.83 -17.34 -4.54
CA TYR A 2 -15.00 -16.13 -4.41
C TYR A 2 -13.79 -16.39 -3.51
N SER A 3 -12.63 -16.57 -4.13
CA SER A 3 -11.32 -16.35 -3.53
C SER A 3 -10.30 -16.40 -4.65
N ASN A 4 -9.86 -15.23 -5.11
CA ASN A 4 -8.64 -15.13 -5.92
C ASN A 4 -7.86 -13.84 -5.63
N SER A 5 -7.78 -13.45 -4.35
CA SER A 5 -6.99 -12.29 -3.91
C SER A 5 -5.57 -12.63 -3.43
N ARG A 6 -5.16 -13.90 -3.45
CA ARG A 6 -3.78 -14.30 -3.08
C ARG A 6 -2.72 -13.86 -4.09
N ASN A 7 -3.09 -13.24 -5.20
CA ASN A 7 -2.16 -13.04 -6.33
C ASN A 7 -1.54 -11.65 -6.45
N ALA A 8 -2.10 -10.58 -5.86
CA ALA A 8 -1.60 -9.24 -6.21
C ALA A 8 -0.17 -8.98 -5.65
N ALA A 9 0.05 -9.18 -4.35
CA ALA A 9 1.38 -8.99 -3.76
C ALA A 9 2.39 -10.07 -4.19
N HIS A 10 1.94 -11.33 -4.32
CA HIS A 10 2.78 -12.42 -4.84
C HIS A 10 3.14 -12.25 -6.32
N ALA A 11 2.27 -11.67 -7.16
CA ALA A 11 2.57 -11.41 -8.57
C ALA A 11 3.72 -10.41 -8.71
N TYR A 12 3.79 -9.40 -7.86
CA TYR A 12 4.90 -8.44 -7.90
C TYR A 12 6.20 -8.99 -7.34
N ALA A 13 6.15 -9.80 -6.27
CA ALA A 13 7.33 -10.45 -5.69
C ALA A 13 7.96 -11.49 -6.64
N ASN A 14 7.16 -12.27 -7.37
CA ASN A 14 7.66 -13.34 -8.25
C ASN A 14 8.17 -12.84 -9.61
N VAL A 15 7.59 -11.79 -10.18
CA VAL A 15 8.03 -11.24 -11.50
C VAL A 15 9.45 -10.69 -11.45
N GLY A 16 9.89 -10.20 -10.29
CA GLY A 16 11.27 -9.75 -10.09
C GLY A 16 12.32 -10.88 -10.06
N LEU A 17 11.92 -12.11 -9.74
CA LEU A 17 12.84 -13.24 -9.67
C LEU A 17 13.08 -13.92 -11.03
N GLU A 18 12.14 -13.84 -11.97
CA GLU A 18 12.19 -14.64 -13.21
C GLU A 18 12.68 -13.92 -14.48
N THR A 19 12.63 -12.57 -14.57
CA THR A 19 12.65 -11.93 -15.90
C THR A 19 13.94 -11.19 -16.32
N GLY A 20 14.94 -10.98 -15.45
CA GLY A 20 16.17 -10.24 -15.83
C GLY A 20 15.94 -8.78 -16.31
N VAL A 21 14.68 -8.34 -16.37
CA VAL A 21 14.22 -6.97 -16.39
C VAL A 21 14.34 -6.44 -14.97
N VAL A 22 14.68 -5.16 -14.79
CA VAL A 22 14.87 -4.50 -13.47
C VAL A 22 13.75 -4.89 -12.51
N ALA A 23 14.03 -5.89 -11.69
CA ALA A 23 13.13 -6.38 -10.67
C ALA A 23 12.96 -5.24 -9.67
N ALA A 24 11.73 -4.77 -9.48
CA ALA A 24 11.46 -3.83 -8.41
C ALA A 24 11.89 -4.49 -7.10
N SER A 25 12.79 -3.82 -6.37
CA SER A 25 13.25 -4.33 -5.07
C SER A 25 12.06 -4.50 -4.13
N PRO A 26 12.13 -5.40 -3.11
CA PRO A 26 11.06 -5.54 -2.13
C PRO A 26 10.62 -4.20 -1.51
N HIS A 27 11.57 -3.28 -1.34
CA HIS A 27 11.30 -1.92 -0.90
C HIS A 27 10.42 -1.14 -1.89
N GLN A 28 10.77 -1.16 -3.18
CA GLN A 28 10.02 -0.49 -4.24
C GLN A 28 8.61 -1.09 -4.41
N LEU A 29 8.46 -2.39 -4.20
CA LEU A 29 7.15 -3.05 -4.27
C LEU A 29 6.17 -2.51 -3.22
N ILE A 30 6.64 -2.26 -1.99
CA ILE A 30 5.81 -1.65 -0.95
C ILE A 30 5.41 -0.21 -1.33
N ILE A 31 6.32 0.57 -1.91
CA ILE A 31 6.01 1.93 -2.40
C ILE A 31 4.90 1.86 -3.46
N MET A 32 5.02 0.95 -4.43
CA MET A 32 4.01 0.78 -5.49
C MET A 32 2.65 0.34 -4.94
N LEU A 33 2.62 -0.48 -3.87
CA LEU A 33 1.37 -0.83 -3.19
C LEU A 33 0.73 0.40 -2.54
N TYR A 34 1.49 1.25 -1.86
CA TYR A 34 0.96 2.50 -1.32
C TYR A 34 0.42 3.41 -2.42
N GLU A 35 1.17 3.62 -3.50
CA GLU A 35 0.73 4.44 -4.65
C GLU A 35 -0.55 3.88 -5.30
N GLY A 36 -0.64 2.56 -5.46
CA GLY A 36 -1.83 1.88 -5.97
C GLY A 36 -3.05 2.05 -5.05
N ALA A 37 -2.85 1.96 -3.73
CA ALA A 37 -3.91 2.19 -2.74
C ALA A 37 -4.38 3.65 -2.78
N GLU A 38 -3.46 4.62 -2.81
CA GLU A 38 -3.79 6.03 -2.93
C GLU A 38 -4.59 6.33 -4.20
N LEU A 39 -4.17 5.79 -5.35
CA LEU A 39 -4.87 5.96 -6.62
C LEU A 39 -6.30 5.41 -6.51
N ALA A 40 -6.47 4.20 -5.96
CA ALA A 40 -7.79 3.61 -5.77
C ALA A 40 -8.69 4.47 -4.86
N VAL A 41 -8.14 5.03 -3.79
CA VAL A 41 -8.88 5.94 -2.88
C VAL A 41 -9.29 7.23 -3.60
N ARG A 42 -8.40 7.84 -4.39
CA ARG A 42 -8.73 9.04 -5.19
C ARG A 42 -9.82 8.76 -6.22
N MET A 43 -9.78 7.59 -6.86
CA MET A 43 -10.82 7.17 -7.79
C MET A 43 -12.16 6.94 -7.08
N ALA A 44 -12.15 6.39 -5.86
CA ALA A 44 -13.35 6.26 -5.05
C ALA A 44 -13.96 7.63 -4.71
N ILE A 45 -13.15 8.61 -4.30
CA ILE A 45 -13.59 9.99 -4.04
C ILE A 45 -14.19 10.61 -5.30
N LYS A 46 -13.49 10.52 -6.44
CA LYS A 46 -13.98 11.02 -7.73
C LYS A 46 -15.33 10.43 -8.10
N HIS A 47 -15.46 9.10 -8.07
CA HIS A 47 -16.71 8.42 -8.41
C HIS A 47 -17.84 8.70 -7.42
N MET A 48 -17.53 8.90 -6.15
CA MET A 48 -18.52 9.31 -5.15
C MET A 48 -19.08 10.71 -5.47
N ASN A 49 -18.22 11.66 -5.82
CA ASN A 49 -18.61 13.02 -6.21
C ASN A 49 -19.41 13.03 -7.53
N GLU A 50 -19.12 12.12 -8.44
CA GLU A 50 -19.83 11.96 -9.72
C GLU A 50 -21.14 11.15 -9.60
N GLY A 51 -21.45 10.58 -8.43
CA GLY A 51 -22.63 9.72 -8.26
C GLY A 51 -22.50 8.32 -8.89
N GLU A 52 -21.30 7.92 -9.31
CA GLU A 52 -21.00 6.68 -10.01
C GLU A 52 -20.86 5.49 -9.04
N ILE A 53 -21.98 5.04 -8.45
CA ILE A 53 -22.01 4.08 -7.33
C ILE A 53 -21.24 2.78 -7.60
N ALA A 54 -21.40 2.18 -8.79
CA ALA A 54 -20.72 0.93 -9.13
C ALA A 54 -19.19 1.11 -9.18
N LYS A 55 -18.72 2.18 -9.84
CA LYS A 55 -17.30 2.49 -9.96
C LYS A 55 -16.70 2.86 -8.59
N LYS A 56 -17.44 3.60 -7.76
CA LYS A 56 -17.09 3.86 -6.35
C LYS A 56 -16.84 2.55 -5.61
N SER A 57 -17.80 1.61 -5.65
CA SER A 57 -17.66 0.33 -4.96
C SER A 57 -16.43 -0.44 -5.43
N THR A 58 -16.20 -0.50 -6.75
CA THR A 58 -15.01 -1.17 -7.31
C THR A 58 -13.70 -0.52 -6.82
N ALA A 59 -13.63 0.81 -6.81
CA ALA A 59 -12.45 1.53 -6.37
C ALA A 59 -12.18 1.33 -4.86
N ILE A 60 -13.21 1.35 -4.02
CA ILE A 60 -13.09 1.08 -2.58
C ILE A 60 -12.63 -0.37 -2.33
N SER A 61 -13.23 -1.35 -3.00
CA SER A 61 -12.80 -2.75 -2.89
C SER A 61 -11.35 -2.94 -3.34
N LYS A 62 -10.91 -2.23 -4.37
CA LYS A 62 -9.52 -2.25 -4.83
C LYS A 62 -8.56 -1.70 -3.77
N ALA A 63 -8.89 -0.55 -3.16
CA ALA A 63 -8.10 0.03 -2.07
C ALA A 63 -8.00 -0.92 -0.87
N SER A 64 -9.14 -1.47 -0.44
CA SER A 64 -9.23 -2.44 0.66
C SER A 64 -8.36 -3.69 0.40
N SER A 65 -8.42 -4.27 -0.81
CA SER A 65 -7.60 -5.43 -1.15
C SER A 65 -6.10 -5.11 -1.17
N ILE A 66 -5.68 -3.94 -1.65
CA ILE A 66 -4.27 -3.55 -1.59
C ILE A 66 -3.80 -3.38 -0.13
N ILE A 67 -4.62 -2.79 0.73
CA ILE A 67 -4.29 -2.59 2.15
C ILE A 67 -4.21 -3.93 2.89
N LEU A 68 -5.22 -4.79 2.76
CA LEU A 68 -5.31 -6.03 3.53
C LEU A 68 -4.49 -7.17 2.91
N ASP A 69 -4.69 -7.44 1.63
CA ASP A 69 -4.06 -8.57 0.93
C ASP A 69 -2.66 -8.22 0.41
N GLY A 70 -2.30 -6.93 0.40
CA GLY A 70 -0.98 -6.44 0.01
C GLY A 70 -0.13 -6.02 1.19
N LEU A 71 -0.42 -4.84 1.74
CA LEU A 71 0.42 -4.19 2.76
C LEU A 71 0.40 -4.94 4.09
N LYS A 72 -0.79 -5.26 4.61
CA LYS A 72 -0.94 -5.99 5.88
C LYS A 72 -0.41 -7.42 5.79
N ALA A 73 -0.70 -8.12 4.69
CA ALA A 73 -0.17 -9.46 4.44
C ALA A 73 1.36 -9.51 4.31
N ALA A 74 2.02 -8.40 3.93
CA ALA A 74 3.47 -8.30 3.84
C ALA A 74 4.17 -8.05 5.19
N LEU A 75 3.42 -7.80 6.27
CA LEU A 75 4.00 -7.62 7.60
C LEU A 75 4.61 -8.92 8.12
N ASN A 76 5.75 -8.80 8.80
CA ASN A 76 6.37 -9.90 9.54
C ASN A 76 6.29 -9.62 11.05
N PRO A 77 5.32 -10.18 11.78
CA PRO A 77 5.17 -9.93 13.22
C PRO A 77 6.35 -10.42 14.06
N GLN A 78 7.05 -11.47 13.60
CA GLN A 78 8.17 -12.07 14.33
C GLN A 78 9.40 -11.15 14.29
N GLN A 79 9.68 -10.55 13.13
CA GLN A 79 10.84 -9.68 12.95
C GLN A 79 10.53 -8.21 13.24
N GLY A 80 9.32 -7.75 12.93
CA GLY A 80 8.90 -6.35 13.09
C GLY A 80 8.36 -6.00 14.48
N GLY A 81 8.10 -6.99 15.34
CA GLY A 81 7.67 -6.81 16.72
C GLY A 81 6.52 -5.82 16.88
N GLU A 82 6.69 -4.84 17.77
CA GLU A 82 5.66 -3.83 18.08
C GLU A 82 5.30 -2.95 16.87
N ILE A 83 6.26 -2.64 15.99
CA ILE A 83 5.99 -1.81 14.81
C ILE A 83 5.05 -2.55 13.85
N ALA A 84 5.29 -3.84 13.61
CA ALA A 84 4.41 -4.65 12.78
C ALA A 84 2.99 -4.70 13.36
N GLN A 85 2.84 -4.83 14.68
CA GLN A 85 1.52 -4.82 15.34
C GLN A 85 0.79 -3.48 15.21
N ARG A 86 1.51 -2.36 15.37
CA ARG A 86 0.94 -1.02 15.19
C ARG A 86 0.51 -0.76 13.75
N LEU A 87 1.31 -1.19 12.77
CA LEU A 87 0.96 -1.10 11.35
C LEU A 87 -0.24 -1.98 11.02
N ASP A 88 -0.30 -3.20 11.55
CA ASP A 88 -1.43 -4.11 11.39
C ASP A 88 -2.75 -3.46 11.85
N ALA A 89 -2.75 -2.87 13.05
CA ALA A 89 -3.90 -2.16 13.60
C ALA A 89 -4.27 -0.91 12.78
N LEU A 90 -3.26 -0.19 12.28
CA LEU A 90 -3.49 0.98 11.43
C LEU A 90 -4.12 0.59 10.08
N TYR A 91 -3.70 -0.52 9.48
CA TYR A 91 -4.31 -1.03 8.25
C TYR A 91 -5.76 -1.48 8.45
N ASP A 92 -6.07 -2.11 9.60
CA ASP A 92 -7.46 -2.43 9.96
C ASP A 92 -8.31 -1.16 10.14
N TYR A 93 -7.75 -0.15 10.80
CA TYR A 93 -8.40 1.14 10.94
C TYR A 93 -8.72 1.76 9.58
N MET A 94 -7.73 1.83 8.67
CA MET A 94 -7.94 2.36 7.32
C MET A 94 -9.06 1.61 6.58
N ASN A 95 -9.06 0.27 6.65
CA ASN A 95 -10.10 -0.53 6.02
C ASN A 95 -11.50 -0.23 6.59
N ASN A 96 -11.61 -0.07 7.91
CA ASN A 96 -12.87 0.32 8.54
C ASN A 96 -13.34 1.70 8.07
N ARG A 97 -12.43 2.67 7.91
CA ARG A 97 -12.75 4.00 7.36
C ARG A 97 -13.22 3.93 5.91
N LEU A 98 -12.60 3.09 5.08
CA LEU A 98 -13.06 2.83 3.70
C LEU A 98 -14.50 2.28 3.68
N MET A 99 -14.82 1.33 4.55
CA MET A 99 -16.17 0.77 4.66
C MET A 99 -17.19 1.80 5.17
N LEU A 100 -16.79 2.62 6.14
CA LEU A 100 -17.64 3.70 6.66
C LEU A 100 -17.99 4.71 5.57
N ALA A 101 -17.00 5.16 4.80
CA ALA A 101 -17.23 6.02 3.63
C ALA A 101 -18.14 5.35 2.60
N HIS A 102 -17.96 4.04 2.38
CA HIS A 102 -18.76 3.29 1.41
C HIS A 102 -20.24 3.27 1.76
N VAL A 103 -20.56 2.96 3.02
CA VAL A 103 -21.93 2.84 3.54
C VAL A 103 -22.60 4.20 3.66
N ASN A 104 -21.87 5.21 4.16
CA ASN A 104 -22.42 6.54 4.40
C ASN A 104 -22.38 7.46 3.18
N ASN A 105 -21.73 7.05 2.08
CA ASN A 105 -21.46 7.90 0.91
C ASN A 105 -20.81 9.24 1.30
N GLN A 106 -19.76 9.19 2.11
CA GLN A 106 -19.02 10.37 2.57
C GLN A 106 -17.55 10.30 2.12
N THR A 107 -17.01 11.39 1.61
CA THR A 107 -15.61 11.45 1.15
C THR A 107 -14.62 11.65 2.30
N ALA A 108 -15.03 12.30 3.40
CA ALA A 108 -14.13 12.63 4.50
C ALA A 108 -13.34 11.42 5.07
N PRO A 109 -13.94 10.22 5.29
CA PRO A 109 -13.16 9.07 5.73
C PRO A 109 -12.17 8.57 4.66
N LEU A 110 -12.45 8.75 3.36
CA LEU A 110 -11.52 8.42 2.27
C LEU A 110 -10.33 9.39 2.24
N GLU A 111 -10.58 10.68 2.45
CA GLU A 111 -9.53 11.71 2.50
C GLU A 111 -8.57 11.47 3.66
N GLU A 112 -9.07 11.03 4.81
CA GLU A 112 -8.24 10.64 5.94
C GLU A 112 -7.35 9.44 5.61
N VAL A 113 -7.92 8.37 5.03
CA VAL A 113 -7.15 7.19 4.61
C VAL A 113 -6.08 7.59 3.59
N LEU A 114 -6.40 8.49 2.66
CA LEU A 114 -5.45 9.01 1.68
C LEU A 114 -4.28 9.75 2.36
N GLY A 115 -4.55 10.52 3.41
CA GLY A 115 -3.51 11.19 4.21
C GLY A 115 -2.59 10.19 4.90
N LEU A 116 -3.15 9.19 5.57
CA LEU A 116 -2.38 8.15 6.27
C LEU A 116 -1.53 7.32 5.30
N LEU A 117 -2.07 6.94 4.14
CA LEU A 117 -1.31 6.21 3.12
C LEU A 117 -0.12 7.03 2.60
N ARG A 118 -0.30 8.34 2.37
CA ARG A 118 0.78 9.23 1.94
C ARG A 118 1.88 9.32 2.99
N GLU A 119 1.51 9.52 4.26
CA GLU A 119 2.48 9.62 5.35
C GLU A 119 3.33 8.35 5.47
N LEU A 120 2.68 7.18 5.40
CA LEU A 120 3.39 5.89 5.43
C LEU A 120 4.27 5.67 4.20
N ARG A 121 3.78 6.04 2.99
CA ARG A 121 4.57 5.95 1.76
C ARG A 121 5.81 6.81 1.85
N ASP A 122 5.67 8.06 2.26
CA ASP A 122 6.75 9.03 2.30
C ASP A 122 7.78 8.63 3.38
N ALA A 123 7.32 8.16 4.54
CA ALA A 123 8.19 7.58 5.57
C ALA A 123 8.96 6.35 5.04
N TRP A 124 8.29 5.48 4.29
CA TRP A 124 8.93 4.30 3.69
C TRP A 124 9.98 4.70 2.63
N GLN A 125 9.67 5.66 1.75
CA GLN A 125 10.61 6.16 0.74
C GLN A 125 11.92 6.68 1.37
N GLN A 126 11.83 7.39 2.51
CA GLN A 126 13.01 7.91 3.21
C GLN A 126 13.96 6.79 3.69
N ILE A 127 13.44 5.62 4.09
CA ILE A 127 14.25 4.46 4.50
C ILE A 127 15.09 3.94 3.32
N GLY A 128 14.51 3.92 2.11
CA GLY A 128 15.19 3.51 0.89
C GLY A 128 16.34 4.45 0.51
N THR A 129 16.10 5.77 0.59
CA THR A 129 17.14 6.78 0.31
C THR A 129 18.30 6.70 1.28
N ALA A 130 18.04 6.58 2.59
CA ALA A 130 19.09 6.47 3.61
C ALA A 130 19.97 5.22 3.40
N SER A 131 19.36 4.10 2.99
CA SER A 131 20.07 2.85 2.72
C SER A 131 21.02 2.96 1.51
N GLN A 132 20.66 3.73 0.48
CA GLN A 132 21.49 3.95 -0.70
C GLN A 132 22.70 4.86 -0.40
N VAL A 133 22.50 5.93 0.38
CA VAL A 133 23.57 6.87 0.75
C VAL A 133 24.65 6.18 1.60
N ALA A 134 24.26 5.30 2.53
CA ALA A 134 25.20 4.52 3.35
C ALA A 134 26.07 3.56 2.51
N GLN A 135 25.51 2.94 1.46
CA GLN A 135 26.22 2.04 0.55
C GLN A 135 27.20 2.78 -0.38
N GLN A 136 26.87 3.99 -0.84
CA GLN A 136 27.79 4.80 -1.66
C GLN A 136 28.96 5.38 -0.85
N SER A 137 28.73 5.75 0.40
CA SER A 137 29.78 6.26 1.31
C SER A 137 30.88 5.21 1.56
N SER A 138 30.48 3.96 1.76
CA SER A 138 31.36 2.83 2.04
C SER A 138 32.17 2.36 0.82
N HIS A 139 31.69 2.60 -0.41
CA HIS A 139 32.47 2.35 -1.62
C HIS A 139 33.47 3.48 -1.96
N SER A 140 33.23 4.71 -1.49
CA SER A 140 34.14 5.83 -1.77
C SER A 140 35.45 5.82 -0.97
N TYR A 141 35.51 5.05 0.13
CA TYR A 141 36.67 4.98 1.03
C TYR A 141 37.60 3.78 0.78
N ALA A 142 37.26 2.92 -0.20
CA ALA A 142 37.98 1.67 -0.48
C ALA A 142 38.83 1.72 -1.77
N ALA A 143 39.10 2.91 -2.32
CA ALA A 143 39.95 3.16 -3.49
C ALA A 143 41.08 4.13 -3.13
#